data_AF-A0A7S1TCQ5-F1
#
_entry.id   AF-A0A7S1TCQ5-F1
#
_cell.length_a   1.000
_cell.length_b   1.000
_cell.length_c   1.000
_cell.angle_alpha   90.00
_cell.angle_beta   90.00
_cell.angle_gamma   90.00
#
_symmetry.space_group_name_H-M   'P 1'
#
loop_
_entity.id
_entity.type
_entity.pdbx_description
1 polymer ?
#
loop_
_entity_poly.entity_id
_entity_poly.type
_entity_poly.pdbx_seq_one_letter_code
_entity_poly.pdbx_strand_id
1 'polypeptide(L)'
;QGSSSLCRNIAERVSVKLDHETAVVGESQAIPFSDVLLLVLDRCEDPLTPLLNQWTYEAMVHELIGMHNHRVSLRSAPGISKELEEVILDADVDSFFEQTRYCNFGELGTSLKGLVDSFSATTRTRGVVQSIEDMMRFVENYPYFRRSSGDVAKHVALSAELSRIVGNNSLLEVSQVEQDLACREAEHDHRTAVWELLGNQKVSIRDKVRLVCLYYLRYESHAARDVIQLCNRLRDLGASLSDVDVVQSIVQYAGFTRRSGDVFSNKTLYARAKNKVMRGVGGIDNVYTQHEPLLASTLDQLLRGSLPSA
;
A
#
# COMPACT_ATOMS: atom_id res chain seq x y z
N GLN A 1 -20.76 9.52 -1.21
CA GLN A 1 -20.22 10.32 -0.08
C GLN A 1 -20.84 11.72 -0.09
N GLY A 2 -21.67 12.05 0.90
CA GLY A 2 -22.47 13.29 0.89
C GLY A 2 -21.67 14.60 1.02
N SER A 3 -20.50 14.54 1.65
CA SER A 3 -19.58 15.68 1.83
C SER A 3 -18.93 16.16 0.53
N SER A 4 -18.77 15.27 -0.46
CA SER A 4 -18.15 15.60 -1.74
C SER A 4 -19.18 15.98 -2.79
N SER A 5 -19.14 17.24 -3.25
CA SER A 5 -19.95 17.73 -4.36
C SER A 5 -19.63 16.98 -5.67
N LEU A 6 -18.37 16.56 -5.86
CA LEU A 6 -17.95 15.75 -7.00
C LEU A 6 -18.64 14.39 -6.99
N CYS A 7 -18.60 13.68 -5.85
CA CYS A 7 -19.28 12.39 -5.72
C CYS A 7 -20.78 12.52 -5.96
N ARG A 8 -21.41 13.58 -5.44
CA ARG A 8 -22.84 13.84 -5.66
C ARG A 8 -23.16 14.03 -7.14
N ASN A 9 -22.40 14.87 -7.84
CA ASN A 9 -22.63 15.13 -9.26
C ASN A 9 -22.41 13.88 -10.12
N ILE A 10 -21.40 13.07 -9.80
CA ILE A 10 -21.16 11.78 -10.47
C ILE A 10 -22.33 10.82 -10.22
N ALA A 11 -22.75 10.67 -8.97
CA ALA A 11 -23.85 9.78 -8.60
C ALA A 11 -25.16 10.17 -9.31
N GLU A 12 -25.51 11.46 -9.32
CA GLU A 12 -26.70 11.98 -10.02
C GLU A 12 -26.64 11.69 -11.53
N ARG A 13 -25.51 11.97 -12.19
CA ARG A 13 -25.34 11.70 -13.62
C ARG A 13 -25.39 10.22 -13.96
N VAL A 14 -24.80 9.36 -13.12
CA VAL A 14 -24.86 7.91 -13.29
C VAL A 14 -26.30 7.43 -13.13
N SER A 15 -27.03 7.92 -12.13
CA SER A 15 -28.45 7.60 -11.92
C SER A 15 -29.28 7.95 -13.15
N VAL A 16 -29.19 9.20 -13.64
CA VAL A 16 -29.93 9.65 -14.83
C VAL A 16 -29.61 8.79 -16.05
N LYS A 17 -28.34 8.39 -16.23
CA LYS A 17 -27.94 7.52 -17.33
C LYS A 17 -28.50 6.11 -17.18
N LEU A 18 -28.46 5.53 -15.98
CA LEU A 18 -29.03 4.21 -15.71
C LEU A 18 -30.54 4.19 -15.95
N ASP A 19 -31.25 5.23 -15.52
CA ASP A 19 -32.70 5.37 -15.74
C ASP A 19 -33.03 5.41 -17.25
N HIS A 20 -32.24 6.18 -18.01
CA HIS A 20 -32.38 6.27 -19.47
C HIS A 20 -32.12 4.92 -20.17
N GLU A 21 -31.01 4.25 -19.87
CA GLU A 21 -30.68 2.95 -20.49
C GLU A 21 -31.67 1.86 -20.10
N THR A 22 -32.17 1.86 -18.87
CA THR A 22 -33.20 0.91 -18.41
C THR A 22 -34.49 1.08 -19.19
N ALA A 23 -34.88 2.32 -19.48
CA ALA A 23 -36.04 2.62 -20.33
C ALA A 23 -35.85 2.16 -21.79
N VAL A 24 -34.60 2.16 -22.30
CA VAL A 24 -34.26 1.75 -23.67
C VAL A 24 -34.19 0.22 -23.83
N VAL A 25 -33.59 -0.49 -22.86
CA VAL A 25 -33.37 -1.95 -22.93
C VAL A 25 -34.64 -2.74 -22.59
N GLY A 26 -35.57 -2.14 -21.85
CA GLY A 26 -36.83 -2.78 -21.43
C GLY A 26 -36.66 -3.70 -20.23
N GLU A 27 -37.62 -3.66 -19.29
CA GLU A 27 -37.56 -4.35 -18.00
C GLU A 27 -37.42 -5.89 -18.09
N SER A 28 -37.74 -6.51 -19.23
CA SER A 28 -37.80 -7.97 -19.40
C SER A 28 -36.45 -8.68 -19.52
N GLN A 29 -35.34 -7.94 -19.64
CA GLN A 29 -33.96 -8.48 -19.53
C GLN A 29 -33.21 -7.98 -18.28
N ALA A 30 -33.88 -7.19 -17.43
CA ALA A 30 -33.27 -6.65 -16.23
C ALA A 30 -33.13 -7.76 -15.18
N ILE A 31 -31.88 -8.15 -14.90
CA ILE A 31 -31.53 -8.79 -13.63
C ILE A 31 -32.09 -7.88 -12.53
N PRO A 32 -32.79 -8.39 -11.49
CA PRO A 32 -33.27 -7.54 -10.42
C PRO A 32 -32.07 -6.89 -9.72
N PHE A 33 -31.78 -5.64 -10.08
CA PHE A 33 -30.71 -4.81 -9.50
C PHE A 33 -31.03 -4.35 -8.07
N SER A 34 -32.10 -4.87 -7.44
CA SER A 34 -32.52 -4.49 -6.10
C SER A 34 -31.45 -4.71 -5.02
N ASP A 35 -30.44 -5.53 -5.34
CA ASP A 35 -29.39 -5.93 -4.40
C ASP A 35 -28.01 -5.33 -4.71
N VAL A 36 -27.90 -4.47 -5.74
CA VAL A 36 -26.60 -3.88 -6.15
C VAL A 36 -26.50 -2.43 -5.68
N LEU A 37 -25.45 -2.13 -4.91
CA LEU A 37 -25.13 -0.77 -4.47
C LEU A 37 -23.86 -0.24 -5.14
N LEU A 38 -23.97 0.92 -5.79
CA LEU A 38 -22.82 1.70 -6.24
C LEU A 38 -22.43 2.75 -5.20
N LEU A 39 -21.26 2.57 -4.59
CA LEU A 39 -20.66 3.57 -3.70
C LEU A 39 -19.71 4.51 -4.48
N VAL A 40 -20.01 5.81 -4.46
CA VAL A 40 -19.11 6.85 -5.01
C VAL A 40 -18.41 7.56 -3.84
N LEU A 41 -17.07 7.48 -3.83
CA LEU A 41 -16.20 7.99 -2.77
C LEU A 41 -15.19 9.00 -3.31
N ASP A 42 -14.74 9.90 -2.46
CA ASP A 42 -13.72 10.91 -2.77
C ASP A 42 -12.41 10.54 -2.06
N ARG A 43 -11.30 10.58 -2.79
CA ARG A 43 -9.98 10.29 -2.22
C ARG A 43 -9.60 11.28 -1.13
N CYS A 44 -10.13 12.50 -1.14
CA CYS A 44 -9.79 13.49 -0.12
C CYS A 44 -10.20 13.09 1.31
N GLU A 45 -11.12 12.14 1.51
CA GLU A 45 -11.48 11.64 2.85
C GLU A 45 -10.40 10.76 3.46
N ASP A 46 -9.61 10.07 2.62
CA ASP A 46 -8.52 9.20 3.05
C ASP A 46 -7.25 9.49 2.25
N PRO A 47 -6.54 10.58 2.60
CA PRO A 47 -5.25 10.92 2.03
C PRO A 47 -4.11 10.08 2.63
N LEU A 48 -4.33 9.37 3.74
CA LEU A 48 -3.27 8.59 4.42
C LEU A 48 -2.95 7.31 3.66
N THR A 49 -3.97 6.52 3.32
CA THR A 49 -3.79 5.22 2.64
C THR A 49 -2.81 5.28 1.45
N PRO A 50 -2.93 6.22 0.49
CA PRO A 50 -1.99 6.27 -0.65
C PRO A 50 -0.59 6.78 -0.29
N LEU A 51 -0.39 7.37 0.90
CA LEU A 51 0.90 7.90 1.35
C LEU A 51 1.72 6.87 2.14
N LEU A 52 1.11 5.84 2.71
CA LEU A 52 1.81 4.83 3.51
C LEU A 52 2.55 3.82 2.63
N ASN A 53 3.76 3.41 3.05
CA ASN A 53 4.44 2.25 2.47
C ASN A 53 3.58 0.99 2.66
N GLN A 54 3.45 0.22 1.58
CA GLN A 54 2.70 -1.03 1.55
C GLN A 54 3.61 -2.22 1.84
N TRP A 55 3.04 -3.27 2.43
CA TRP A 55 3.79 -4.49 2.81
C TRP A 55 3.13 -5.79 2.35
N THR A 56 2.05 -5.71 1.58
CA THR A 56 1.47 -6.86 0.88
C THR A 56 2.12 -7.03 -0.49
N TYR A 57 2.26 -8.27 -0.95
CA TYR A 57 3.10 -8.57 -2.11
C TYR A 57 2.78 -7.72 -3.36
N GLU A 58 1.53 -7.71 -3.81
CA GLU A 58 1.12 -6.95 -5.00
C GLU A 58 1.32 -5.44 -4.82
N ALA A 59 0.93 -4.90 -3.66
CA ALA A 59 1.02 -3.48 -3.38
C ALA A 59 2.48 -3.01 -3.28
N MET A 60 3.35 -3.81 -2.65
CA MET A 60 4.80 -3.57 -2.60
C MET A 60 5.41 -3.51 -3.99
N VAL A 61 5.07 -4.47 -4.86
CA VAL A 61 5.58 -4.48 -6.24
C VAL A 61 5.12 -3.23 -6.98
N HIS A 62 3.83 -2.88 -6.88
CA HIS A 62 3.30 -1.69 -7.52
C HIS A 62 3.96 -0.40 -7.02
N GLU A 63 4.24 -0.31 -5.73
CA GLU A 63 4.80 0.89 -5.11
C GLU A 63 6.31 1.06 -5.37
N LEU A 64 7.09 0.00 -5.17
CA LEU A 64 8.56 0.08 -5.13
C LEU A 64 9.20 -0.16 -6.50
N ILE A 65 8.59 -0.99 -7.34
CA ILE A 65 9.12 -1.35 -8.67
C ILE A 65 8.27 -0.71 -9.78
N GLY A 66 6.96 -0.64 -9.57
CA GLY A 66 5.99 -0.21 -10.57
C GLY A 66 5.36 -1.40 -11.28
N MET A 67 4.03 -1.39 -11.35
CA MET A 67 3.26 -2.40 -12.06
C MET A 67 2.24 -1.71 -12.96
N HIS A 68 2.31 -1.99 -14.26
CA HIS A 68 1.42 -1.41 -15.27
C HIS A 68 0.84 -2.51 -16.14
N ASN A 69 -0.49 -2.66 -16.12
CA ASN A 69 -1.20 -3.71 -16.86
C ASN A 69 -0.56 -5.11 -16.64
N HIS A 70 -0.39 -5.48 -15.37
CA HIS A 70 0.24 -6.75 -14.94
C HIS A 70 1.72 -6.91 -15.31
N ARG A 71 2.38 -5.91 -15.91
CA ARG A 71 3.79 -5.95 -16.27
C ARG A 71 4.65 -5.20 -15.26
N VAL A 72 5.78 -5.81 -14.92
CA VAL A 72 6.79 -5.25 -14.01
C VAL A 72 8.14 -5.32 -14.69
N SER A 73 8.87 -4.21 -14.70
CA SER A 73 10.21 -4.17 -15.27
C SER A 73 11.26 -4.25 -14.18
N LEU A 74 12.14 -5.25 -14.28
CA LEU A 74 13.29 -5.43 -13.39
C LEU A 74 14.60 -4.96 -14.04
N ARG A 75 14.55 -4.18 -15.13
CA ARG A 75 15.75 -3.71 -15.86
C ARG A 75 16.74 -2.94 -14.97
N SER A 76 16.24 -2.28 -13.91
CA SER A 76 17.07 -1.56 -12.94
C SER A 76 17.68 -2.46 -11.86
N ALA A 77 17.21 -3.70 -11.73
CA ALA A 77 17.70 -4.65 -10.74
C ALA A 77 19.09 -5.15 -11.16
N PRO A 78 20.08 -5.14 -10.24
CA PRO A 78 21.44 -5.56 -10.56
C PRO A 78 21.51 -7.06 -10.81
N GLY A 79 22.22 -7.46 -11.87
CA GLY A 79 22.46 -8.89 -12.17
C GLY A 79 21.27 -9.63 -12.79
N ILE A 80 20.17 -8.95 -13.10
CA ILE A 80 19.00 -9.60 -13.69
C ILE A 80 19.31 -10.16 -15.09
N SER A 81 18.85 -11.38 -15.37
CA SER A 81 18.95 -11.97 -16.71
C SER A 81 17.95 -11.33 -17.67
N LYS A 82 18.29 -11.27 -18.96
CA LYS A 82 17.41 -10.70 -20.01
C LYS A 82 15.98 -11.27 -20.01
N GLU A 83 15.83 -12.55 -19.68
CA GLU A 83 14.53 -13.25 -19.63
C GLU A 83 13.64 -12.78 -18.46
N LEU A 84 14.23 -12.15 -17.43
CA LEU A 84 13.54 -11.66 -16.23
C LEU A 84 13.49 -10.12 -16.18
N GLU A 85 13.97 -9.42 -17.21
CA GLU A 85 13.91 -7.95 -17.29
C GLU A 85 12.48 -7.42 -17.30
N GLU A 86 11.53 -8.24 -17.77
CA GLU A 86 10.12 -7.93 -17.80
C GLU A 86 9.33 -9.18 -17.41
N VAL A 87 8.53 -9.06 -16.36
CA VAL A 87 7.74 -10.16 -15.80
C VAL A 87 6.26 -9.80 -15.79
N ILE A 88 5.43 -10.82 -15.95
CA ILE A 88 3.97 -10.71 -15.89
C ILE A 88 3.48 -11.28 -14.56
N LEU A 89 2.72 -10.47 -13.83
CA LEU A 89 2.05 -10.81 -12.57
C LEU A 89 0.54 -10.73 -12.75
N ASP A 90 -0.05 -11.89 -13.04
CA ASP A 90 -1.47 -12.04 -13.31
C ASP A 90 -2.01 -13.24 -12.52
N ALA A 91 -2.95 -12.97 -11.61
CA ALA A 91 -3.49 -13.97 -10.70
C ALA A 91 -4.30 -15.06 -11.44
N ASP A 92 -4.83 -14.78 -12.63
CA ASP A 92 -5.65 -15.73 -13.37
C ASP A 92 -4.85 -16.88 -13.99
N VAL A 93 -3.54 -16.68 -14.18
CA VAL A 93 -2.63 -17.65 -14.82
C VAL A 93 -1.45 -18.06 -13.94
N ASP A 94 -1.28 -17.40 -12.79
CA ASP A 94 -0.20 -17.64 -11.83
C ASP A 94 -0.76 -17.99 -10.45
N SER A 95 -0.85 -19.29 -10.19
CA SER A 95 -1.37 -19.81 -8.92
C SER A 95 -0.56 -19.39 -7.69
N PHE A 96 0.74 -19.16 -7.85
CA PHE A 96 1.57 -18.72 -6.72
C PHE A 96 1.26 -17.27 -6.40
N PHE A 97 1.17 -16.41 -7.42
CA PHE A 97 0.76 -15.03 -7.24
C PHE A 97 -0.66 -14.92 -6.68
N GLU A 98 -1.62 -15.68 -7.19
CA GLU A 98 -2.99 -15.70 -6.68
C GLU A 98 -3.05 -15.96 -5.16
N GLN A 99 -2.28 -16.95 -4.70
CA GLN A 99 -2.25 -17.34 -3.29
C GLN A 99 -1.48 -16.35 -2.41
N THR A 100 -0.50 -15.63 -2.95
CA THR A 100 0.45 -14.81 -2.17
C THR A 100 0.29 -13.30 -2.36
N ARG A 101 -0.53 -12.83 -3.32
CA ARG A 101 -0.66 -11.40 -3.67
C ARG A 101 -1.00 -10.49 -2.48
N TYR A 102 -1.72 -11.01 -1.49
CA TYR A 102 -2.12 -10.28 -0.27
C TYR A 102 -1.35 -10.70 0.99
N CYS A 103 -0.43 -11.67 0.90
CA CYS A 103 0.46 -12.02 2.00
C CYS A 103 1.36 -10.84 2.35
N ASN A 104 1.65 -10.68 3.64
CA ASN A 104 2.66 -9.70 4.05
C ASN A 104 4.07 -10.15 3.63
N PHE A 105 5.03 -9.23 3.60
CA PHE A 105 6.39 -9.50 3.11
C PHE A 105 7.10 -10.66 3.85
N GLY A 106 6.84 -10.84 5.15
CA GLY A 106 7.39 -11.96 5.92
C GLY A 106 6.76 -13.31 5.56
N GLU A 107 5.44 -13.34 5.40
CA GLU A 107 4.70 -14.51 4.90
C GLU A 107 5.15 -14.89 3.49
N LEU A 108 5.31 -13.90 2.60
CA LEU A 108 5.81 -14.11 1.24
C LEU A 108 7.18 -14.80 1.24
N GLY A 109 8.11 -14.36 2.09
CA GLY A 109 9.42 -15.00 2.23
C GLY A 109 9.33 -16.47 2.65
N THR A 110 8.37 -16.80 3.53
CA THR A 110 8.11 -18.17 3.97
C THR A 110 7.52 -19.03 2.85
N SER A 111 6.52 -18.49 2.12
CA SER A 111 5.90 -19.17 0.97
C SER A 111 6.91 -19.43 -0.15
N LEU A 112 7.79 -18.45 -0.43
CA LEU A 112 8.87 -18.60 -1.41
C LEU A 112 9.88 -19.67 -1.03
N LYS A 113 10.24 -19.73 0.25
CA LYS A 113 11.13 -20.77 0.74
C LYS A 113 10.54 -22.16 0.53
N GLY A 114 9.26 -22.34 0.89
CA GLY A 114 8.54 -23.59 0.63
C GLY A 114 8.52 -23.97 -0.85
N LEU A 115 8.33 -22.98 -1.73
CA LEU A 115 8.37 -23.17 -3.18
C LEU A 115 9.75 -23.64 -3.66
N VAL A 116 10.83 -22.99 -3.22
CA VAL A 116 12.21 -23.37 -3.59
C VAL A 116 12.61 -24.74 -3.01
N ASP A 117 12.19 -25.05 -1.79
CA ASP A 117 12.47 -26.34 -1.13
C ASP A 117 11.75 -27.50 -1.86
N SER A 118 10.48 -27.32 -2.22
CA SER A 118 9.69 -28.33 -2.96
C SER A 118 10.30 -28.65 -4.33
N PHE A 119 10.83 -27.62 -4.99
CA PHE A 119 11.49 -27.78 -6.27
C PHE A 119 12.85 -28.48 -6.11
N SER A 120 13.66 -28.06 -5.12
CA SER A 120 14.97 -28.65 -4.84
C SER A 120 14.89 -30.15 -4.53
N ALA A 121 13.83 -30.56 -3.80
CA ALA A 121 13.53 -31.97 -3.54
C ALA A 121 13.25 -32.74 -4.83
N THR A 122 12.53 -32.15 -5.78
CA THR A 122 12.17 -32.76 -7.06
C THR A 122 13.39 -32.94 -7.98
N THR A 123 14.31 -31.97 -7.99
CA THR A 123 15.49 -32.00 -8.89
C THR A 123 16.74 -32.62 -8.27
N ARG A 124 16.68 -33.12 -7.02
CA ARG A 124 17.81 -33.67 -6.25
C ARG A 124 19.00 -32.70 -6.13
N THR A 125 18.74 -31.40 -6.22
CA THR A 125 19.77 -30.37 -6.07
C THR A 125 20.01 -30.14 -4.58
N ARG A 126 21.24 -30.36 -4.11
CA ARG A 126 21.60 -30.14 -2.69
C ARG A 126 22.05 -28.69 -2.51
N GLY A 127 21.23 -27.88 -1.85
CA GLY A 127 21.58 -26.54 -1.40
C GLY A 127 20.70 -26.17 -0.20
N VAL A 128 21.30 -25.70 0.89
CA VAL A 128 20.54 -25.13 2.00
C VAL A 128 20.24 -23.70 1.63
N VAL A 129 18.97 -23.39 1.39
CA VAL A 129 18.52 -22.04 1.04
C VAL A 129 17.87 -21.43 2.27
N GLN A 130 18.50 -20.39 2.85
CA GLN A 130 18.00 -19.77 4.09
C GLN A 130 17.44 -18.38 3.89
N SER A 131 18.00 -17.59 2.97
CA SER A 131 17.56 -16.22 2.69
C SER A 131 17.06 -16.03 1.25
N ILE A 132 16.48 -14.85 0.99
CA ILE A 132 16.06 -14.44 -0.37
C ILE A 132 17.28 -14.30 -1.30
N GLU A 133 18.41 -13.80 -0.78
CA GLU A 133 19.66 -13.72 -1.54
C GLU A 133 20.18 -15.11 -1.91
N ASP A 134 20.06 -16.10 -1.01
CA ASP A 134 20.41 -17.49 -1.32
C ASP A 134 19.49 -18.07 -2.40
N MET A 135 18.17 -17.79 -2.31
CA MET A 135 17.21 -18.19 -3.34
C MET A 135 17.58 -17.61 -4.70
N MET A 136 17.98 -16.34 -4.75
CA MET A 136 18.36 -15.69 -6.00
C MET A 136 19.63 -16.30 -6.60
N ARG A 137 20.66 -16.52 -5.78
CA ARG A 137 21.89 -17.23 -6.21
C ARG A 137 21.58 -18.64 -6.70
N PHE A 138 20.62 -19.32 -6.09
CA PHE A 138 20.18 -20.64 -6.53
C PHE A 138 19.56 -20.58 -7.93
N VAL A 139 18.63 -19.66 -8.18
CA VAL A 139 18.03 -19.44 -9.52
C VAL A 139 19.09 -19.10 -10.57
N GLU A 140 20.10 -18.31 -10.20
CA GLU A 140 21.22 -17.94 -11.06
C GLU A 140 22.11 -19.12 -11.47
N ASN A 141 22.48 -19.95 -10.49
CA ASN A 141 23.46 -21.03 -10.64
C ASN A 141 22.88 -22.30 -11.29
N TYR A 142 21.54 -22.43 -11.35
CA TYR A 142 20.88 -23.60 -11.92
C TYR A 142 20.00 -23.21 -13.13
N PRO A 143 20.56 -23.06 -14.35
CA PRO A 143 19.79 -22.65 -15.53
C PRO A 143 18.63 -23.59 -15.91
N TYR A 144 18.74 -24.88 -15.57
CA TYR A 144 17.63 -25.82 -15.76
C TYR A 144 16.41 -25.42 -14.91
N PHE A 145 16.63 -24.96 -13.67
CA PHE A 145 15.60 -24.44 -12.77
C PHE A 145 14.78 -23.34 -13.43
N ARG A 146 15.47 -22.35 -14.03
CA ARG A 146 14.85 -21.24 -14.75
C ARG A 146 14.00 -21.70 -15.94
N ARG A 147 14.44 -22.73 -16.67
CA ARG A 147 13.71 -23.26 -17.84
C ARG A 147 12.53 -24.15 -17.46
N SER A 148 12.62 -24.89 -16.36
CA SER A 148 11.59 -25.81 -15.90
C SER A 148 10.50 -25.15 -15.04
N SER A 149 10.79 -23.99 -14.44
CA SER A 149 9.83 -23.27 -13.59
C SER A 149 10.03 -21.76 -13.66
N GLY A 150 9.52 -21.15 -14.75
CA GLY A 150 9.59 -19.71 -14.97
C GLY A 150 8.94 -18.89 -13.85
N ASP A 151 7.87 -19.40 -13.25
CA ASP A 151 7.16 -18.70 -12.17
C ASP A 151 7.99 -18.61 -10.89
N VAL A 152 8.71 -19.66 -10.51
CA VAL A 152 9.56 -19.64 -9.31
C VAL A 152 10.71 -18.64 -9.48
N ALA A 153 11.37 -18.67 -10.65
CA ALA A 153 12.45 -17.73 -10.96
C ALA A 153 11.97 -16.27 -10.93
N LYS A 154 10.78 -16.01 -11.48
CA LYS A 154 10.11 -14.70 -11.45
C LYS A 154 9.85 -14.20 -10.03
N HIS A 155 9.22 -14.99 -9.17
CA HIS A 155 8.88 -14.53 -7.82
C HIS A 155 10.11 -14.37 -6.93
N VAL A 156 11.12 -15.24 -7.07
CA VAL A 156 12.41 -15.08 -6.39
C VAL A 156 13.09 -13.77 -6.81
N ALA A 157 13.13 -13.47 -8.11
CA ALA A 157 13.73 -12.24 -8.61
C ALA A 157 13.00 -10.98 -8.11
N LEU A 158 11.66 -10.98 -8.14
CA LEU A 158 10.84 -9.90 -7.61
C LEU A 158 11.09 -9.68 -6.11
N SER A 159 11.07 -10.74 -5.31
CA SER A 159 11.27 -10.63 -3.86
C SER A 159 12.71 -10.24 -3.49
N ALA A 160 13.70 -10.67 -4.29
CA ALA A 160 15.08 -10.22 -4.12
C ALA A 160 15.22 -8.71 -4.39
N GLU A 161 14.58 -8.20 -5.44
CA GLU A 161 14.59 -6.77 -5.73
C GLU A 161 13.84 -5.96 -4.66
N LEU A 162 12.68 -6.45 -4.18
CA LEU A 162 11.97 -5.83 -3.05
C LEU A 162 12.85 -5.77 -1.80
N SER A 163 13.49 -6.88 -1.42
CA SER A 163 14.39 -6.94 -0.26
C SER A 163 15.53 -5.92 -0.38
N ARG A 164 16.13 -5.82 -1.57
CA ARG A 164 17.20 -4.86 -1.88
C ARG A 164 16.73 -3.42 -1.75
N ILE A 165 15.58 -3.06 -2.31
CA ILE A 165 15.01 -1.70 -2.23
C ILE A 165 14.71 -1.34 -0.77
N VAL A 166 14.06 -2.24 -0.03
CA VAL A 166 13.74 -2.06 1.39
C VAL A 166 14.99 -1.77 2.22
N GLY A 167 16.05 -2.56 2.05
CA GLY A 167 17.31 -2.38 2.77
C GLY A 167 18.09 -1.12 2.37
N ASN A 168 18.10 -0.77 1.08
CA ASN A 168 18.83 0.40 0.59
C ASN A 168 18.19 1.72 0.98
N ASN A 169 16.86 1.74 1.11
CA ASN A 169 16.10 2.96 1.39
C ASN A 169 15.66 3.09 2.86
N SER A 170 16.10 2.19 3.75
CA SER A 170 15.68 2.18 5.17
C SER A 170 14.15 2.10 5.36
N LEU A 171 13.44 1.38 4.48
CA LEU A 171 11.96 1.45 4.44
C LEU A 171 11.27 0.87 5.68
N LEU A 172 11.91 -0.03 6.41
CA LEU A 172 11.37 -0.54 7.69
C LEU A 172 11.30 0.58 8.74
N GLU A 173 12.36 1.40 8.85
CA GLU A 173 12.43 2.53 9.79
C GLU A 173 11.43 3.63 9.38
N VAL A 174 11.36 3.93 8.08
CA VAL A 174 10.39 4.87 7.52
C VAL A 174 8.97 4.42 7.82
N SER A 175 8.62 3.18 7.47
CA SER A 175 7.27 2.66 7.64
C SER A 175 6.86 2.58 9.11
N GLN A 176 7.78 2.29 10.03
CA GLN A 176 7.48 2.33 11.46
C GLN A 176 6.98 3.72 11.89
N VAL A 177 7.65 4.79 11.45
CA VAL A 177 7.23 6.18 11.76
C VAL A 177 5.92 6.52 11.04
N GLU A 178 5.73 6.08 9.80
CA GLU A 178 4.47 6.28 9.08
C GLU A 178 3.27 5.64 9.80
N GLN A 179 3.42 4.42 10.30
CA GLN A 179 2.37 3.72 11.04
C GLN A 179 2.08 4.40 12.37
N ASP A 180 3.11 4.87 13.09
CA ASP A 180 2.95 5.61 14.34
C ASP A 180 2.20 6.94 14.11
N LEU A 181 2.58 7.69 13.06
CA LEU A 181 1.89 8.90 12.62
C LEU A 181 0.42 8.64 12.28
N ALA A 182 0.12 7.52 11.62
CA ALA A 182 -1.22 7.16 11.21
C ALA A 182 -2.11 6.67 12.36
N CYS A 183 -1.52 6.00 13.36
CA CYS A 183 -2.28 5.21 14.34
C CYS A 183 -2.14 5.69 15.79
N ARG A 184 -1.21 6.60 16.11
CA ARG A 184 -0.95 7.02 17.50
C ARG A 184 -0.90 8.55 17.62
N GLU A 185 -1.00 9.02 18.85
CA GLU A 185 -0.88 10.44 19.19
C GLU A 185 0.35 10.62 20.10
N ALA A 186 1.45 11.09 19.51
CA ALA A 186 2.69 11.37 20.21
C ALA A 186 3.47 12.49 19.50
N GLU A 187 2.90 13.70 19.45
CA GLU A 187 3.39 14.81 18.59
C GLU A 187 4.89 15.09 18.75
N HIS A 188 5.39 15.13 19.98
CA HIS A 188 6.79 15.39 20.26
C HIS A 188 7.72 14.30 19.71
N ASP A 189 7.35 13.03 19.93
CA ASP A 189 8.11 11.87 19.49
C ASP A 189 8.08 11.75 17.98
N HIS A 190 6.90 11.94 17.37
CA HIS A 190 6.71 11.94 15.93
C HIS A 190 7.54 13.02 15.24
N ARG A 191 7.56 14.25 15.78
CA ARG A 191 8.38 15.34 15.22
C ARG A 191 9.87 14.98 15.25
N THR A 192 10.33 14.42 16.36
CA THR A 192 11.72 14.01 16.54
C THR A 192 12.09 12.90 15.54
N ALA A 193 11.26 11.86 15.44
CA ALA A 193 11.46 10.75 14.52
C ALA A 193 11.46 11.18 13.04
N VAL A 194 10.53 12.06 12.64
CA VAL A 194 10.51 12.63 11.29
C VAL A 194 11.78 13.42 11.02
N TRP A 195 12.21 14.27 11.96
CA TRP A 195 13.44 15.05 11.81
C TRP A 195 14.69 14.17 11.64
N GLU A 196 14.80 13.09 12.43
CA GLU A 196 15.90 12.12 12.34
C GLU A 196 15.93 11.41 10.98
N LEU A 197 14.77 10.94 10.48
CA LEU A 197 14.66 10.30 9.17
C LEU A 197 14.98 11.25 8.00
N LEU A 198 14.66 12.55 8.14
CA LEU A 198 15.09 13.56 7.17
C LEU A 198 16.63 13.65 7.10
N GLY A 199 17.32 13.44 8.23
CA GLY A 199 18.78 13.38 8.30
C GLY A 199 19.41 12.10 7.75
N ASN A 200 18.63 11.02 7.60
CA ASN A 200 19.13 9.75 7.08
C ASN A 200 19.38 9.83 5.56
N GLN A 201 20.61 9.53 5.13
CA GLN A 201 21.03 9.60 3.73
C GLN A 201 20.52 8.44 2.88
N LYS A 202 20.09 7.34 3.50
CA LYS A 202 19.46 6.21 2.80
C LYS A 202 18.03 6.51 2.39
N VAL A 203 17.33 7.36 3.13
CA VAL A 203 15.92 7.67 2.88
C VAL A 203 15.82 8.60 1.67
N SER A 204 14.97 8.24 0.71
CA SER A 204 14.77 9.02 -0.51
C SER A 204 14.09 10.35 -0.22
N ILE A 205 14.27 11.35 -1.10
CA ILE A 205 13.54 12.63 -0.99
C ILE A 205 12.03 12.41 -1.03
N ARG A 206 11.56 11.48 -1.89
CA ARG A 206 10.14 11.14 -2.00
C ARG A 206 9.58 10.65 -0.66
N ASP A 207 10.28 9.76 0.04
CA ASP A 207 9.82 9.24 1.34
C ASP A 207 9.88 10.31 2.43
N LYS A 208 10.88 11.19 2.41
CA LYS A 208 10.93 12.35 3.30
C LYS A 208 9.74 13.29 3.10
N VAL A 209 9.36 13.55 1.85
CA VAL A 209 8.16 14.36 1.54
C VAL A 209 6.89 13.68 2.05
N ARG A 210 6.75 12.35 1.87
CA ARG A 210 5.60 11.58 2.39
C ARG A 210 5.51 11.66 3.91
N LEU A 211 6.61 11.50 4.63
CA LEU A 211 6.67 11.65 6.09
C LEU A 211 6.20 13.03 6.54
N VAL A 212 6.66 14.10 5.88
CA VAL A 212 6.24 15.47 6.20
C VAL A 212 4.76 15.70 5.87
N CYS A 213 4.24 15.12 4.78
CA CYS A 213 2.81 15.16 4.46
C CYS A 213 1.96 14.47 5.53
N LEU A 214 2.35 13.27 5.95
CA LEU A 214 1.67 12.51 7.01
C LEU A 214 1.68 13.27 8.33
N TYR A 215 2.84 13.82 8.72
CA TYR A 215 2.96 14.67 9.90
C TYR A 215 2.05 15.90 9.82
N TYR A 216 2.02 16.58 8.68
CA TYR A 216 1.19 17.78 8.51
C TYR A 216 -0.31 17.44 8.57
N LEU A 217 -0.75 16.39 7.88
CA LEU A 217 -2.14 15.90 7.95
C LEU A 217 -2.54 15.49 9.37
N ARG A 218 -1.61 14.97 10.18
CA ARG A 218 -1.89 14.56 11.56
C ARG A 218 -2.09 15.73 12.51
N TYR A 219 -1.26 16.77 12.35
CA TYR A 219 -1.13 17.87 13.31
C TYR A 219 -1.49 19.23 12.71
N GLU A 220 -2.43 19.26 11.75
CA GLU A 220 -2.79 20.44 10.94
C GLU A 220 -2.96 21.73 11.76
N SER A 221 -3.58 21.63 12.94
CA SER A 221 -3.89 22.77 13.83
C SER A 221 -2.68 23.37 14.55
N HIS A 222 -1.60 22.60 14.75
CA HIS A 222 -0.51 22.96 15.66
C HIS A 222 0.88 22.90 14.98
N ALA A 223 1.00 22.19 13.86
CA ALA A 223 2.28 21.93 13.20
C ALA A 223 2.75 23.01 12.21
N ALA A 224 2.03 24.12 12.03
CA ALA A 224 2.38 25.11 11.00
C ALA A 224 3.84 25.61 11.08
N ARG A 225 4.35 25.86 12.29
CA ARG A 225 5.75 26.26 12.50
C ARG A 225 6.74 25.13 12.21
N ASP A 226 6.41 23.93 12.67
CA ASP A 226 7.26 22.74 12.51
C ASP A 226 7.34 22.33 11.04
N VAL A 227 6.23 22.40 10.32
CA VAL A 227 6.15 22.12 8.87
C VAL A 227 7.00 23.10 8.08
N ILE A 228 7.05 24.39 8.45
CA ILE A 228 7.94 25.36 7.80
C ILE A 228 9.41 24.93 7.97
N GLN A 229 9.81 24.50 9.17
CA GLN A 229 11.17 24.02 9.43
C GLN A 229 11.47 22.73 8.67
N LEU A 230 10.52 21.78 8.64
CA LEU A 230 10.65 20.54 7.87
C LEU A 230 10.77 20.82 6.36
N CYS A 231 9.98 21.76 5.83
CA CYS A 231 10.06 22.19 4.43
C CYS A 231 11.37 22.92 4.09
N ASN A 232 11.90 23.75 4.99
CA ASN A 232 13.24 24.32 4.85
C ASN A 232 14.28 23.20 4.77
N ARG A 233 14.19 22.22 5.69
CA ARG A 233 15.11 21.09 5.75
C ARG A 233 15.07 20.24 4.49
N LEU A 234 13.87 19.98 3.93
CA LEU A 234 13.72 19.28 2.65
C LEU A 234 14.47 20.00 1.52
N ARG A 235 14.37 21.34 1.44
CA ARG A 235 15.09 22.13 0.44
C ARG A 235 16.60 22.04 0.62
N ASP A 236 17.09 22.12 1.86
CA ASP A 236 18.52 21.98 2.15
C ASP A 236 19.07 20.60 1.74
N LEU A 237 18.21 19.57 1.72
CA LEU A 237 18.53 18.21 1.29
C LEU A 237 18.38 17.99 -0.22
N GLY A 238 18.02 19.02 -0.98
CA GLY A 238 17.88 18.97 -2.44
C GLY A 238 16.49 18.62 -2.95
N ALA A 239 15.45 18.69 -2.13
CA ALA A 239 14.07 18.58 -2.61
C ALA A 239 13.73 19.74 -3.56
N SER A 240 13.00 19.45 -4.63
CA SER A 240 12.57 20.46 -5.60
C SER A 240 11.50 21.38 -5.00
N LEU A 241 11.22 22.51 -5.66
CA LEU A 241 10.10 23.37 -5.27
C LEU A 241 8.77 22.61 -5.34
N SER A 242 8.59 21.78 -6.37
CA SER A 242 7.39 20.95 -6.52
C SER A 242 7.21 19.98 -5.35
N ASP A 243 8.28 19.41 -4.81
CA ASP A 243 8.22 18.49 -3.66
C ASP A 243 7.70 19.22 -2.40
N VAL A 244 8.14 20.46 -2.19
CA VAL A 244 7.70 21.29 -1.07
C VAL A 244 6.26 21.76 -1.26
N ASP A 245 5.89 22.11 -2.50
CA ASP A 245 4.52 22.54 -2.83
C ASP A 245 3.50 21.42 -2.60
N VAL A 246 3.87 20.15 -2.80
CA VAL A 246 3.03 18.99 -2.46
C VAL A 246 2.66 18.98 -0.97
N VAL A 247 3.62 19.27 -0.08
CA VAL A 247 3.37 19.34 1.38
C VAL A 247 2.35 20.43 1.71
N GLN A 248 2.42 21.59 1.07
CA GLN A 248 1.44 22.65 1.30
C GLN A 248 0.07 22.31 0.70
N SER A 249 0.09 21.70 -0.48
CA SER A 249 -1.13 21.37 -1.23
C SER A 249 -1.92 20.24 -0.59
N ILE A 250 -1.28 19.32 0.15
CA ILE A 250 -1.98 18.15 0.72
C ILE A 250 -3.07 18.56 1.73
N VAL A 251 -2.83 19.60 2.53
CA VAL A 251 -3.83 20.13 3.50
C VAL A 251 -4.89 20.96 2.79
N GLN A 252 -4.56 21.64 1.69
CA GLN A 252 -5.58 22.31 0.86
C GLN A 252 -6.50 21.29 0.16
N TYR A 253 -5.93 20.16 -0.25
CA TYR A 253 -6.65 19.06 -0.89
C TYR A 253 -7.51 18.28 0.11
N ALA A 254 -6.94 17.85 1.23
CA ALA A 254 -7.54 16.89 2.16
C ALA A 254 -7.35 17.26 3.64
N GLY A 255 -7.27 18.55 3.97
CA GLY A 255 -7.24 19.01 5.36
C GLY A 255 -8.57 18.82 6.10
N PHE A 256 -8.57 19.15 7.40
CA PHE A 256 -9.69 19.00 8.32
C PHE A 256 -10.98 19.69 7.83
N THR A 257 -10.87 20.82 7.12
CA THR A 257 -12.04 21.54 6.59
C THR A 257 -12.65 20.90 5.35
N ARG A 258 -11.92 19.98 4.70
CA ARG A 258 -12.33 19.27 3.48
C ARG A 258 -12.85 17.87 3.82
N ARG A 259 -12.25 17.23 4.82
CA ARG A 259 -12.63 15.90 5.31
C ARG A 259 -13.87 15.98 6.19
N SER A 260 -14.72 14.97 6.10
CA SER A 260 -15.89 14.81 6.95
C SER A 260 -15.66 13.84 8.12
N GLY A 261 -14.67 12.94 7.99
CA GLY A 261 -14.35 11.93 8.99
C GLY A 261 -13.03 12.11 9.75
N ASP A 262 -12.92 11.43 10.89
CA ASP A 262 -11.67 11.26 11.64
C ASP A 262 -10.81 10.16 11.01
N VAL A 263 -10.01 10.52 10.01
CA VAL A 263 -9.16 9.57 9.26
C VAL A 263 -8.12 8.87 10.16
N PHE A 264 -7.71 9.51 11.25
CA PHE A 264 -6.74 8.96 12.22
C PHE A 264 -7.41 8.05 13.26
N SER A 265 -8.74 7.88 13.19
CA SER A 265 -9.49 7.01 14.10
C SER A 265 -9.19 7.26 15.59
N ASN A 266 -8.91 8.50 15.99
CA ASN A 266 -8.54 8.87 17.36
C ASN A 266 -9.58 8.39 18.38
N LYS A 267 -10.86 8.44 18.00
CA LYS A 267 -11.98 7.96 18.82
C LYS A 267 -12.24 6.45 18.71
N THR A 268 -11.89 5.84 17.57
CA THR A 268 -12.20 4.44 17.21
C THR A 268 -11.11 3.46 17.65
N LEU A 269 -9.87 3.90 17.81
CA LEU A 269 -8.75 3.05 18.27
C LEU A 269 -9.01 2.48 19.66
N TYR A 270 -9.53 3.28 20.59
CA TYR A 270 -9.94 2.83 21.93
C TYR A 270 -11.06 1.78 21.88
N ALA A 271 -12.02 1.94 20.97
CA ALA A 271 -13.13 1.00 20.79
C ALA A 271 -12.70 -0.29 20.06
N ARG A 272 -11.76 -0.18 19.10
CA ARG A 272 -11.24 -1.30 18.32
C ARG A 272 -10.23 -2.14 19.09
N ALA A 273 -9.38 -1.55 19.93
CA ALA A 273 -8.53 -2.31 20.85
C ALA A 273 -9.35 -3.27 21.72
N LYS A 274 -10.55 -2.85 22.14
CA LYS A 274 -11.49 -3.68 22.90
C LYS A 274 -12.13 -4.80 22.05
N ASN A 275 -12.43 -4.54 20.78
CA ASN A 275 -13.08 -5.51 19.89
C ASN A 275 -12.10 -6.50 19.22
N LYS A 276 -10.84 -6.11 19.00
CA LYS A 276 -9.77 -6.98 18.46
C LYS A 276 -9.39 -8.08 19.46
N VAL A 277 -9.47 -7.79 20.77
CA VAL A 277 -9.36 -8.78 21.85
C VAL A 277 -10.48 -9.82 21.82
N MET A 278 -11.66 -9.51 21.28
CA MET A 278 -12.80 -10.45 21.14
C MET A 278 -12.79 -11.27 19.85
N ARG A 279 -12.10 -10.82 18.79
CA ARG A 279 -11.97 -11.56 17.53
C ARG A 279 -10.58 -12.19 17.44
N GLY A 280 -10.43 -13.36 18.06
CA GLY A 280 -9.23 -14.20 17.94
C GLY A 280 -8.99 -14.67 16.51
N VAL A 281 -8.33 -13.87 15.69
CA VAL A 281 -7.74 -14.27 14.41
C VAL A 281 -6.24 -14.07 14.55
N GLY A 282 -5.50 -15.20 14.57
CA GLY A 282 -4.08 -15.28 14.91
C GLY A 282 -3.15 -14.68 13.85
N GLY A 283 -3.06 -13.37 13.79
CA GLY A 283 -1.93 -12.66 13.20
C GLY A 283 -1.06 -12.08 14.31
N ILE A 284 0.24 -12.36 14.30
CA ILE A 284 1.21 -11.63 15.12
C ILE A 284 1.07 -10.15 14.71
N ASP A 285 0.80 -9.24 15.65
CA ASP A 285 0.66 -7.81 15.34
C ASP A 285 1.93 -7.32 14.64
N ASN A 286 1.81 -7.01 13.35
CA ASN A 286 2.90 -6.49 12.55
C ASN A 286 2.90 -4.95 12.66
N VAL A 287 3.98 -4.40 13.19
CA VAL A 287 4.16 -2.95 13.40
C VAL A 287 4.05 -2.18 12.07
N TYR A 288 4.32 -2.82 10.94
CA TYR A 288 4.31 -2.20 9.62
C TYR A 288 2.93 -2.17 8.94
N THR A 289 1.91 -2.82 9.52
CA THR A 289 0.56 -2.94 8.91
C THR A 289 -0.56 -2.69 9.92
N GLN A 290 -0.41 -1.68 10.78
CA GLN A 290 -1.40 -1.33 11.81
C GLN A 290 -2.56 -0.53 11.24
N HIS A 291 -2.28 0.38 10.31
CA HIS A 291 -3.27 1.24 9.67
C HIS A 291 -4.25 0.41 8.82
N GLU A 292 -5.53 0.74 8.95
CA GLU A 292 -6.61 0.18 8.15
C GLU A 292 -7.27 1.31 7.34
N PRO A 293 -7.37 1.20 5.99
CA PRO A 293 -8.00 2.22 5.17
C PRO A 293 -9.44 2.54 5.59
N LEU A 294 -9.85 3.81 5.43
CA LEU A 294 -11.21 4.24 5.76
C LEU A 294 -12.28 3.41 5.03
N LEU A 295 -11.96 2.98 3.82
CA LEU A 295 -12.81 2.12 2.99
C LEU A 295 -13.20 0.82 3.70
N ALA A 296 -12.28 0.16 4.39
CA ALA A 296 -12.58 -1.12 5.06
C ALA A 296 -13.67 -0.93 6.13
N SER A 297 -13.57 0.14 6.92
CA SER A 297 -14.59 0.48 7.90
C SER A 297 -15.92 0.93 7.29
N THR A 298 -15.86 1.61 6.15
CA THR A 298 -17.06 2.02 5.38
C THR A 298 -17.80 0.79 4.87
N LEU A 299 -17.08 -0.21 4.36
CA LEU A 299 -17.64 -1.47 3.88
C LEU A 299 -18.19 -2.33 5.03
N ASP A 300 -17.51 -2.41 6.19
CA ASP A 300 -18.05 -3.14 7.36
C ASP A 300 -19.36 -2.49 7.87
N GLN A 301 -19.44 -1.16 7.92
CA GLN A 301 -20.68 -0.46 8.26
C GLN A 301 -21.79 -0.70 7.23
N LEU A 302 -21.43 -0.70 5.94
CA LEU A 302 -22.38 -0.99 4.87
C LEU A 302 -22.96 -2.40 5.02
N LEU A 303 -22.10 -3.41 5.18
CA LEU A 303 -22.52 -4.82 5.31
C LEU A 303 -23.37 -5.06 6.56
N ARG A 304 -23.22 -4.25 7.61
CA ARG A 304 -24.05 -4.29 8.82
C ARG A 304 -25.34 -3.46 8.71
N GLY A 305 -25.55 -2.73 7.61
CA GLY A 305 -26.67 -1.80 7.46
C GLY A 305 -26.60 -0.61 8.42
N SER A 306 -25.41 -0.28 8.92
CA SER A 306 -25.19 0.81 9.88
C SER A 306 -24.48 2.02 9.27
N LEU A 307 -24.25 2.02 7.95
CA LEU A 307 -23.69 3.16 7.26
C LEU A 307 -24.70 4.32 7.30
N PRO A 308 -24.34 5.50 7.85
CA PRO A 308 -25.27 6.63 7.92
C PRO A 308 -25.75 7.02 6.53
N SER A 309 -27.04 7.32 6.40
CA SER A 309 -27.58 7.92 5.17
C SER A 309 -26.95 9.29 4.95
N ALA A 310 -26.60 9.58 3.70
CA ALA A 310 -26.03 10.87 3.28
C ALA A 310 -27.03 12.02 3.45
#